data_AF-A0A949LVS0-F1
#
_entry.id   AF-A0A949LVS0-F1
#
_cell.length_a   1.000
_cell.length_b   1.000
_cell.length_c   1.000
_cell.angle_alpha   90.00
_cell.angle_beta   90.00
_cell.angle_gamma   90.00
#
_symmetry.space_group_name_H-M   'P 1'
#
loop_
_entity.id
_entity.type
_entity.pdbx_description
1 polymer ?
#
loop_
_entity_poly.entity_id
_entity_poly.type
_entity_poly.pdbx_seq_one_letter_code
_entity_poly.pdbx_strand_id
1 'polypeptide(L)'
;MIEQLDWGWDNGRALLGIGVIFLVAWLVSENRRAFPWRVVLGATVMQVLFALLFYGVPPVRDGLAQAGVVVDALQAATRAGTGFVFGYVGDNTAWTFTPEAPGPLFFFQILPLVIVVAALSAILWHWHVLRWVTKGFALLFSRTMGIGGATSLAVSANVFMGMTEAPVLIKPYIPGMTRSEVFIVMTAGFATIAGSVMVIYVTFLSPVMANPLSQLLIASLMAAPAAVAVALTIVPETKDRAERSHEPDFEYHSVMDAFATGAGDGMKIVLNIATMLIAALALLYLVNTILGAAPDVMGEALSLQRILGWIFAPLMYMIGVPWDEAAKAGSLMGVKTVLTEFVAFIDLSAVPVEEMSDRTRRIVANAICGFANFGSIGILIGGLTIIAPERREVFLSLAWKTLLSGTLATCTSGAIVGLLPASLFAS
;
A
#
# COMPACT_ATOMS: atom_id res chain seq x y z
N MET A 1 -24.56 -0.32 -20.99
CA MET A 1 -25.52 0.44 -20.18
C MET A 1 -24.71 1.47 -19.42
N ILE A 2 -24.47 2.63 -20.04
CA ILE A 2 -23.77 3.79 -19.45
C ILE A 2 -24.91 4.73 -19.01
N GLU A 3 -25.73 4.27 -18.06
CA GLU A 3 -26.81 5.07 -17.51
C GLU A 3 -26.39 5.62 -16.15
N GLN A 4 -26.29 6.95 -16.10
CA GLN A 4 -26.01 7.81 -14.95
C GLN A 4 -24.66 7.59 -14.26
N LEU A 5 -23.61 8.13 -14.91
CA LEU A 5 -22.41 8.56 -14.20
C LEU A 5 -22.79 9.83 -13.42
N ASP A 6 -23.18 9.71 -12.16
CA ASP A 6 -23.48 10.86 -11.30
C ASP A 6 -22.19 11.63 -11.00
N TRP A 7 -21.90 12.63 -11.83
CA TRP A 7 -20.80 13.55 -11.65
C TRP A 7 -21.21 14.64 -10.67
N GLY A 8 -20.54 14.70 -9.51
CA GLY A 8 -20.81 15.68 -8.46
C GLY A 8 -19.64 16.66 -8.23
N TRP A 9 -19.88 17.62 -7.32
CA TRP A 9 -18.84 18.53 -6.82
C TRP A 9 -17.65 17.77 -6.22
N ASP A 10 -17.90 16.64 -5.57
CA ASP A 10 -16.84 15.82 -4.97
C ASP A 10 -15.87 15.24 -6.01
N ASN A 11 -16.34 14.92 -7.23
CA ASN A 11 -15.49 14.46 -8.34
C ASN A 11 -14.58 15.58 -8.85
N GLY A 12 -15.14 16.78 -9.07
CA GLY A 12 -14.37 17.95 -9.46
C GLY A 12 -13.36 18.35 -8.38
N ARG A 13 -13.73 18.23 -7.11
CA ARG A 13 -12.83 18.45 -5.98
C ARG A 13 -11.68 17.45 -5.97
N ALA A 14 -11.93 16.16 -6.22
CA ALA A 14 -10.88 15.15 -6.29
C ALA A 14 -9.83 15.47 -7.38
N LEU A 15 -10.24 16.05 -8.51
CA LEU A 15 -9.30 16.55 -9.53
C LEU A 15 -8.41 17.68 -8.98
N LEU A 16 -9.01 18.63 -8.26
CA LEU A 16 -8.24 19.67 -7.56
C LEU A 16 -7.32 19.07 -6.49
N GLY A 17 -7.75 18.00 -5.82
CA GLY A 17 -6.95 17.24 -4.87
C GLY A 17 -5.68 16.67 -5.47
N ILE A 18 -5.72 16.13 -6.68
CA ILE A 18 -4.52 15.70 -7.41
C ILE A 18 -3.57 16.88 -7.59
N GLY A 19 -4.09 18.04 -7.99
CA GLY A 19 -3.31 19.28 -8.09
C GLY A 19 -2.68 19.71 -6.76
N VAL A 20 -3.43 19.64 -5.66
CA VAL A 20 -2.94 19.96 -4.31
C VAL A 20 -1.85 18.99 -3.87
N ILE A 21 -1.99 17.69 -4.15
CA ILE A 21 -0.97 16.68 -3.82
C ILE A 21 0.35 16.99 -4.53
N PHE A 22 0.31 17.25 -5.84
CA PHE A 22 1.52 17.61 -6.58
C PHE A 22 2.06 18.99 -6.19
N LEU A 23 1.22 19.93 -5.77
CA LEU A 23 1.66 21.19 -5.19
C LEU A 23 2.45 20.96 -3.89
N VAL A 24 1.94 20.13 -2.97
CA VAL A 24 2.65 19.76 -1.74
C VAL A 24 3.98 19.08 -2.07
N ALA A 25 3.98 18.13 -3.00
CA ALA A 25 5.21 17.46 -3.47
C ALA A 25 6.21 18.47 -4.07
N TRP A 26 5.76 19.44 -4.85
CA TRP A 26 6.60 20.48 -5.44
C TRP A 26 7.16 21.44 -4.38
N LEU A 27 6.39 21.79 -3.34
CA LEU A 27 6.85 22.66 -2.26
C LEU A 27 8.04 22.06 -1.50
N VAL A 28 8.06 20.75 -1.30
CA VAL A 28 9.17 20.02 -0.64
C VAL A 28 10.26 19.53 -1.59
N SER A 29 10.17 19.87 -2.88
CA SER A 29 11.10 19.43 -3.92
C SER A 29 12.52 19.95 -3.71
N GLU A 30 13.52 19.09 -3.96
CA GLU A 30 14.95 19.46 -3.98
C GLU A 30 15.28 20.41 -5.14
N ASN A 31 14.52 20.36 -6.25
CA ASN A 31 14.72 21.25 -7.40
C ASN A 31 13.37 21.61 -8.06
N ARG A 32 12.77 22.69 -7.58
CA ARG A 32 11.47 23.21 -8.07
C ARG A 32 11.44 23.60 -9.54
N ARG A 33 12.59 23.84 -10.17
CA ARG A 33 12.68 24.19 -11.60
C ARG A 33 12.59 22.96 -12.52
N ALA A 34 12.92 21.78 -12.00
CA ALA A 34 12.95 20.53 -12.76
C ALA A 34 11.66 19.71 -12.60
N PHE A 35 10.49 20.36 -12.66
CA PHE A 35 9.21 19.67 -12.48
C PHE A 35 8.94 18.69 -13.65
N PRO A 36 8.72 17.40 -13.39
CA PRO A 36 8.66 16.36 -14.42
C PRO A 36 7.26 16.26 -15.06
N TRP A 37 6.82 17.31 -15.76
CA TRP A 37 5.47 17.43 -16.35
C TRP A 37 5.02 16.19 -17.13
N ARG A 38 5.89 15.63 -17.98
CA ARG A 38 5.58 14.45 -18.79
C ARG A 38 5.27 13.23 -17.94
N VAL A 39 6.02 13.04 -16.84
CA VAL A 39 5.84 11.88 -15.96
C VAL A 39 4.61 12.07 -15.07
N VAL A 40 4.40 13.28 -14.52
CA VAL A 40 3.21 13.58 -13.71
C VAL A 40 1.93 13.35 -14.51
N LEU A 41 1.81 13.98 -15.69
CA LEU A 41 0.64 13.80 -16.55
C LEU A 41 0.50 12.35 -17.03
N GLY A 42 1.61 11.71 -17.43
CA GLY A 42 1.61 10.31 -17.88
C GLY A 42 1.18 9.34 -16.79
N ALA A 43 1.64 9.53 -15.56
CA ALA A 43 1.27 8.71 -14.41
C ALA A 43 -0.18 8.93 -13.98
N THR A 44 -0.66 10.17 -13.97
CA THR A 44 -2.07 10.46 -13.68
C THR A 44 -2.98 9.82 -14.72
N VAL A 45 -2.67 9.97 -16.02
CA VAL A 45 -3.43 9.30 -17.10
C VAL A 45 -3.37 7.79 -16.95
N MET A 46 -2.20 7.22 -16.64
CA MET A 46 -2.06 5.78 -16.44
C MET A 46 -2.91 5.27 -15.26
N GLN A 47 -2.97 6.00 -14.15
CA GLN A 47 -3.85 5.65 -13.03
C GLN A 47 -5.33 5.67 -13.43
N VAL A 48 -5.77 6.70 -14.16
CA VAL A 48 -7.15 6.76 -14.69
C VAL A 48 -7.40 5.58 -15.63
N LEU A 49 -6.47 5.25 -16.53
CA LEU A 49 -6.61 4.13 -17.46
C LEU A 49 -6.68 2.78 -16.72
N PHE A 50 -5.87 2.57 -15.69
CA PHE A 50 -5.98 1.36 -14.86
C PHE A 50 -7.33 1.30 -14.15
N ALA A 51 -7.78 2.39 -13.53
CA ALA A 51 -9.07 2.41 -12.88
C ALA A 51 -10.22 2.13 -13.87
N LEU A 52 -10.22 2.75 -15.04
CA LEU A 52 -11.23 2.51 -16.07
C LEU A 52 -11.17 1.09 -16.65
N LEU A 53 -9.96 0.54 -16.83
CA LEU A 53 -9.77 -0.83 -17.33
C LEU A 53 -10.30 -1.85 -16.33
N PHE A 54 -9.92 -1.74 -15.06
CA PHE A 54 -10.21 -2.79 -14.08
C PHE A 54 -11.60 -2.65 -13.42
N TYR A 55 -12.13 -1.44 -13.28
CA TYR A 55 -13.49 -1.23 -12.78
C TYR A 55 -14.53 -1.13 -13.90
N GLY A 56 -14.18 -0.51 -15.03
CA GLY A 56 -15.14 -0.20 -16.09
C GLY A 56 -15.35 -1.28 -17.14
N VAL A 57 -14.44 -2.25 -17.29
CA VAL A 57 -14.53 -3.32 -18.31
C VAL A 57 -15.06 -4.60 -17.65
N PRO A 58 -16.33 -5.00 -17.89
CA PRO A 58 -16.96 -6.13 -17.22
C PRO A 58 -16.16 -7.44 -17.25
N PRO A 59 -15.63 -7.92 -18.40
CA PRO A 59 -14.89 -9.18 -18.40
C PRO A 59 -13.61 -9.14 -17.56
N VAL A 60 -12.95 -7.98 -17.44
CA VAL A 60 -11.77 -7.80 -16.59
C VAL A 60 -12.16 -7.79 -15.12
N ARG A 61 -13.20 -7.01 -14.79
CA ARG A 61 -13.75 -6.91 -13.44
C ARG A 61 -14.25 -8.25 -12.92
N ASP A 62 -15.04 -8.96 -13.72
CA ASP A 62 -15.64 -10.24 -13.36
C ASP A 62 -14.55 -11.33 -13.22
N GLY A 63 -13.49 -11.26 -14.04
CA GLY A 63 -12.30 -12.11 -13.90
C GLY A 63 -11.56 -11.87 -12.57
N LEU A 64 -11.43 -10.60 -12.13
CA LEU A 64 -10.87 -10.27 -10.83
C LEU A 64 -11.77 -10.68 -9.67
N ALA A 65 -13.09 -10.56 -9.81
CA ALA A 65 -14.04 -11.01 -8.79
C ALA A 65 -13.92 -12.52 -8.53
N GLN A 66 -13.67 -13.31 -9.58
CA GLN A 66 -13.40 -14.76 -9.43
C GLN A 66 -12.10 -15.07 -8.68
N ALA A 67 -11.15 -14.13 -8.60
CA ALA A 67 -9.93 -14.33 -7.82
C ALA A 67 -10.20 -14.37 -6.31
N GLY A 68 -11.40 -14.00 -5.83
CA GLY A 68 -11.83 -14.24 -4.44
C GLY A 68 -11.75 -15.71 -4.04
N VAL A 69 -12.02 -16.63 -4.97
CA VAL A 69 -11.87 -18.08 -4.76
C VAL A 69 -10.44 -18.46 -4.42
N VAL A 70 -9.45 -17.77 -4.99
CA VAL A 70 -8.03 -17.99 -4.69
C VAL A 70 -7.71 -17.56 -3.26
N VAL A 71 -8.27 -16.43 -2.80
CA VAL A 71 -8.12 -15.98 -1.41
C VAL A 71 -8.72 -16.98 -0.44
N ASP A 72 -9.92 -17.48 -0.71
CA ASP A 72 -10.58 -18.48 0.14
C ASP A 72 -9.79 -19.80 0.19
N ALA A 73 -9.26 -20.23 -0.96
CA ALA A 73 -8.40 -21.41 -1.05
C ALA A 73 -7.08 -21.23 -0.28
N LEU A 74 -6.46 -20.05 -0.37
CA LEU A 74 -5.26 -19.72 0.40
C LEU A 74 -5.54 -19.73 1.90
N GLN A 75 -6.65 -19.13 2.34
CA GLN A 75 -7.06 -19.17 3.74
C GLN A 75 -7.30 -20.61 4.22
N ALA A 76 -8.00 -21.44 3.42
CA ALA A 76 -8.22 -22.84 3.74
C ALA A 76 -6.91 -23.64 3.84
N ALA A 77 -5.98 -23.42 2.92
CA ALA A 77 -4.66 -24.04 2.94
C ALA A 77 -3.84 -23.60 4.16
N THR A 78 -3.85 -22.30 4.49
CA THR A 78 -3.20 -21.78 5.70
C THR A 78 -3.80 -22.41 6.95
N ARG A 79 -5.14 -22.52 7.04
CA ARG A 79 -5.83 -23.18 8.17
C ARG A 79 -5.42 -24.64 8.35
N ALA A 80 -5.25 -25.38 7.26
CA ALA A 80 -4.76 -26.76 7.34
C ALA A 80 -3.34 -26.82 7.96
N GLY A 81 -2.47 -25.86 7.60
CA GLY A 81 -1.14 -25.73 8.18
C GLY A 81 -1.15 -25.30 9.65
N THR A 82 -1.92 -24.25 9.99
CA THR A 82 -1.99 -23.73 11.36
C THR A 82 -2.69 -24.69 12.31
N GLY A 83 -3.73 -25.40 11.86
CA GLY A 83 -4.41 -26.43 12.64
C GLY A 83 -3.48 -27.60 13.01
N PHE A 84 -2.52 -27.94 12.13
CA PHE A 84 -1.50 -28.93 12.46
C PHE A 84 -0.44 -28.38 13.43
N VAL A 85 0.12 -27.19 13.16
CA VAL A 85 1.25 -26.63 13.93
C VAL A 85 0.82 -26.13 15.31
N PHE A 86 -0.34 -25.48 15.40
CA PHE A 86 -0.84 -24.82 16.62
C PHE A 86 -2.04 -25.55 17.24
N GLY A 87 -2.51 -26.65 16.65
CA GLY A 87 -3.69 -27.37 17.14
C GLY A 87 -4.95 -26.49 17.08
N TYR A 88 -5.80 -26.63 18.10
CA TYR A 88 -7.06 -25.87 18.21
C TYR A 88 -6.86 -24.34 18.21
N VAL A 89 -5.68 -23.85 18.61
CA VAL A 89 -5.36 -22.41 18.63
C VAL A 89 -5.22 -21.85 17.22
N GLY A 90 -4.75 -22.67 16.28
CA GLY A 90 -4.56 -22.30 14.87
C GLY A 90 -5.81 -22.48 14.01
N ASP A 91 -6.86 -23.08 14.56
CA ASP A 91 -8.14 -23.28 13.87
C ASP A 91 -9.13 -22.17 14.28
N ASN A 92 -9.70 -21.50 13.29
CA ASN A 92 -10.70 -20.46 13.50
C ASN A 92 -12.13 -20.93 13.19
N THR A 93 -12.34 -22.20 12.84
CA THR A 93 -13.68 -22.75 12.52
C THR A 93 -14.55 -22.95 13.76
N ALA A 94 -13.94 -23.14 14.92
CA ALA A 94 -14.64 -23.19 16.21
C ALA A 94 -15.09 -21.79 16.69
N TRP A 95 -14.62 -20.73 16.04
CA TRP A 95 -14.96 -19.37 16.41
C TRP A 95 -16.27 -18.94 15.72
N THR A 96 -17.29 -18.70 16.52
CA THR A 96 -18.53 -18.06 16.09
C THR A 96 -18.43 -16.58 16.46
N PHE A 97 -18.62 -15.69 15.47
CA PHE A 97 -18.76 -14.27 15.75
C PHE A 97 -20.04 -14.06 16.56
N THR A 98 -19.88 -13.82 17.85
CA THR A 98 -20.89 -13.14 18.66
C THR A 98 -20.34 -11.75 18.97
N PRO A 99 -21.20 -10.73 19.15
CA PRO A 99 -20.76 -9.38 19.51
C PRO A 99 -19.89 -9.32 20.79
N GLU A 100 -19.96 -10.39 21.60
CA GLU A 100 -19.29 -10.54 22.90
C GLU A 100 -18.06 -11.48 22.82
N ALA A 101 -17.88 -12.23 21.72
CA ALA A 101 -16.75 -13.13 21.57
C ALA A 101 -15.49 -12.35 21.16
N PRO A 102 -14.34 -12.56 21.84
CA PRO A 102 -13.08 -12.00 21.38
C PRO A 102 -12.79 -12.49 19.96
N GLY A 103 -12.34 -11.61 19.07
CA GLY A 103 -12.01 -11.94 17.69
C GLY A 103 -11.00 -13.10 17.55
N PRO A 104 -10.79 -13.61 16.32
CA PRO A 104 -9.81 -14.66 16.08
C PRO A 104 -8.43 -14.28 16.63
N LEU A 105 -7.68 -15.28 17.12
CA LEU A 105 -6.36 -15.06 17.71
C LEU A 105 -5.41 -14.53 16.65
N PHE A 106 -5.20 -13.23 16.68
CA PHE A 106 -4.49 -12.47 15.65
C PHE A 106 -3.18 -13.14 15.18
N PHE A 107 -2.31 -13.48 16.13
CA PHE A 107 -0.99 -14.05 15.83
C PHE A 107 -1.05 -15.48 15.30
N PHE A 108 -1.97 -16.31 15.78
CA PHE A 108 -2.02 -17.74 15.45
C PHE A 108 -2.96 -18.10 14.30
N GLN A 109 -3.94 -17.23 14.01
CA GLN A 109 -5.01 -17.50 13.05
C GLN A 109 -4.99 -16.55 11.84
N ILE A 110 -4.39 -15.37 11.95
CA ILE A 110 -4.39 -14.36 10.87
C ILE A 110 -3.00 -14.21 10.26
N LEU A 111 -1.98 -13.93 11.08
CA LEU A 111 -0.61 -13.70 10.59
C LEU A 111 0.03 -14.87 9.82
N PRO A 112 -0.23 -16.15 10.11
CA PRO A 112 0.41 -17.25 9.38
C PRO A 112 0.10 -17.27 7.87
N LEU A 113 -0.97 -16.59 7.43
CA LEU A 113 -1.25 -16.40 6.01
C LEU A 113 -0.10 -15.70 5.28
N VAL A 114 0.61 -14.78 5.95
CA VAL A 114 1.79 -14.11 5.40
C VAL A 114 2.89 -15.12 5.05
N ILE A 115 3.10 -16.13 5.90
CA ILE A 115 4.13 -17.17 5.68
C ILE A 115 3.81 -17.97 4.42
N VAL A 116 2.54 -18.40 4.28
CA VAL A 116 2.08 -19.19 3.13
C VAL A 116 2.18 -18.39 1.84
N VAL A 117 1.73 -17.13 1.85
CA VAL A 117 1.76 -16.30 0.64
C VAL A 117 3.20 -15.88 0.29
N ALA A 118 4.08 -15.64 1.26
CA ALA A 118 5.50 -15.38 1.01
C ALA A 118 6.19 -16.60 0.37
N ALA A 119 5.95 -17.81 0.89
CA ALA A 119 6.45 -19.05 0.32
C ALA A 119 5.92 -19.28 -1.11
N LEU A 120 4.62 -19.07 -1.33
CA LEU A 120 4.00 -19.19 -2.65
C LEU A 120 4.58 -18.16 -3.64
N SER A 121 4.75 -16.92 -3.20
CA SER A 121 5.32 -15.85 -4.03
C SER A 121 6.75 -16.18 -4.45
N ALA A 122 7.58 -16.71 -3.54
CA ALA A 122 8.94 -17.15 -3.87
C ALA A 122 8.94 -18.33 -4.87
N ILE A 123 8.04 -19.30 -4.72
CA ILE A 123 7.88 -20.41 -5.68
C ILE A 123 7.47 -19.88 -7.06
N LEU A 124 6.46 -19.00 -7.12
CA LEU A 124 5.99 -18.41 -8.38
C LEU A 124 7.05 -17.54 -9.05
N TRP A 125 7.96 -16.95 -8.26
CA TRP A 125 9.15 -16.28 -8.78
C TRP A 125 10.12 -17.28 -9.41
N HIS A 126 10.45 -18.38 -8.72
CA HIS A 126 11.33 -19.43 -9.24
C HIS A 126 10.74 -20.09 -10.50
N TRP A 127 9.41 -20.23 -10.60
CA TRP A 127 8.72 -20.70 -11.81
C TRP A 127 8.58 -19.63 -12.90
N HIS A 128 9.17 -18.45 -12.71
CA HIS A 128 9.19 -17.34 -13.66
C HIS A 128 7.82 -16.70 -13.96
N VAL A 129 6.76 -17.08 -13.25
CA VAL A 129 5.41 -16.51 -13.44
C VAL A 129 5.41 -15.04 -13.04
N LEU A 130 5.82 -14.73 -11.81
CA LEU A 130 5.91 -13.35 -11.33
C LEU A 130 6.95 -12.55 -12.12
N ARG A 131 8.04 -13.18 -12.55
CA ARG A 131 9.09 -12.54 -13.36
C ARG A 131 8.57 -12.07 -14.72
N TRP A 132 7.71 -12.87 -15.37
CA TRP A 132 7.11 -12.48 -16.65
C TRP A 132 6.16 -11.28 -16.48
N VAL A 133 5.35 -11.30 -15.43
CA VAL A 133 4.42 -10.21 -15.09
C VAL A 133 5.19 -8.93 -14.76
N THR A 134 6.22 -8.99 -13.91
CA THR A 134 7.01 -7.82 -13.52
C THR A 134 7.81 -7.25 -14.69
N LYS A 135 8.36 -8.08 -15.59
CA LYS A 135 9.01 -7.60 -16.82
C LYS A 135 8.03 -6.86 -17.75
N GLY A 136 6.78 -7.32 -17.84
CA GLY A 136 5.72 -6.64 -18.58
C GLY A 136 5.45 -5.22 -18.05
N PHE A 137 5.25 -5.09 -16.73
CA PHE A 137 5.09 -3.78 -16.08
C PHE A 137 6.36 -2.93 -16.16
N ALA A 138 7.55 -3.53 -16.05
CA ALA A 138 8.81 -2.82 -16.16
C ALA A 138 9.02 -2.24 -17.56
N LEU A 139 8.59 -2.96 -18.60
CA LEU A 139 8.57 -2.44 -19.97
C LEU A 139 7.56 -1.30 -20.11
N LEU A 140 6.38 -1.44 -19.51
CA LEU A 140 5.35 -0.40 -19.53
C LEU A 140 5.85 0.88 -18.86
N PHE A 141 6.35 0.82 -17.63
CA PHE A 141 6.83 1.99 -16.89
C PHE A 141 8.10 2.58 -17.50
N SER A 142 9.03 1.77 -18.00
CA SER A 142 10.24 2.28 -18.66
C SER A 142 9.92 3.03 -19.95
N ARG A 143 8.94 2.57 -20.73
CA ARG A 143 8.51 3.27 -21.97
C ARG A 143 7.69 4.52 -21.68
N THR A 144 6.75 4.45 -20.75
CA THR A 144 5.81 5.55 -20.50
C THR A 144 6.37 6.63 -19.58
N MET A 145 7.24 6.27 -18.63
CA MET A 145 7.78 7.20 -17.61
C MET A 145 9.27 7.51 -17.79
N GLY A 146 9.97 6.81 -18.69
CA GLY A 146 11.38 7.09 -18.97
C GLY A 146 12.35 6.76 -17.83
N ILE A 147 11.93 5.93 -16.88
CA ILE A 147 12.78 5.45 -15.77
C ILE A 147 13.78 4.38 -16.24
N GLY A 148 14.88 4.21 -15.49
CA GLY A 148 15.93 3.22 -15.77
C GLY A 148 15.44 1.77 -15.63
N GLY A 149 16.14 0.81 -16.24
CA GLY A 149 15.74 -0.60 -16.23
C GLY A 149 15.60 -1.18 -14.81
N ALA A 150 16.65 -1.03 -13.99
CA ALA A 150 16.63 -1.44 -12.58
C ALA A 150 15.49 -0.76 -11.79
N THR A 151 15.34 0.56 -11.92
CA THR A 151 14.29 1.32 -11.24
C THR A 151 12.89 0.85 -11.66
N SER A 152 12.69 0.57 -12.96
CA SER A 152 11.43 0.08 -13.50
C SER A 152 11.07 -1.31 -13.00
N LEU A 153 12.07 -2.20 -12.92
CA LEU A 153 11.90 -3.55 -12.37
C LEU A 153 11.50 -3.48 -10.89
N ALA A 154 12.17 -2.65 -10.10
CA ALA A 154 11.85 -2.50 -8.68
C ALA A 154 10.46 -1.90 -8.43
N VAL A 155 10.07 -0.87 -9.19
CA VAL A 155 8.70 -0.30 -9.12
C VAL A 155 7.66 -1.35 -9.50
N SER A 156 7.93 -2.14 -10.54
CA SER A 156 7.03 -3.21 -10.98
C SER A 156 6.93 -4.36 -9.99
N ALA A 157 8.05 -4.72 -9.36
CA ALA A 157 8.09 -5.74 -8.33
C ALA A 157 7.30 -5.31 -7.09
N ASN A 158 7.42 -4.05 -6.65
CA ASN A 158 6.68 -3.50 -5.51
C ASN A 158 5.16 -3.58 -5.65
N VAL A 159 4.61 -3.71 -6.86
CA VAL A 159 3.16 -3.95 -7.06
C VAL A 159 2.71 -5.26 -6.38
N PHE A 160 3.60 -6.26 -6.34
CA PHE A 160 3.30 -7.62 -5.87
C PHE A 160 4.11 -8.01 -4.63
N MET A 161 5.32 -7.47 -4.49
CA MET A 161 6.28 -7.77 -3.42
C MET A 161 6.34 -6.64 -2.41
N GLY A 162 6.79 -6.97 -1.20
CA GLY A 162 6.99 -5.98 -0.16
C GLY A 162 8.17 -5.04 -0.42
N MET A 163 8.15 -3.91 0.29
CA MET A 163 9.20 -2.89 0.30
C MET A 163 10.61 -3.39 0.67
N THR A 164 10.73 -4.56 1.32
CA THR A 164 12.01 -5.21 1.64
C THR A 164 12.42 -6.27 0.63
N GLU A 165 11.46 -6.84 -0.10
CA GLU A 165 11.68 -7.94 -1.05
C GLU A 165 12.03 -7.39 -2.44
N ALA A 166 11.29 -6.38 -2.91
CA ALA A 166 11.50 -5.79 -4.22
C ALA A 166 12.93 -5.25 -4.45
N PRO A 167 13.61 -4.60 -3.46
CA PRO A 167 14.99 -4.16 -3.63
C PRO A 167 16.00 -5.30 -3.78
N VAL A 168 15.70 -6.52 -3.30
CA VAL A 168 16.61 -7.68 -3.45
C VAL A 168 16.80 -8.03 -4.92
N LEU A 169 15.76 -7.86 -5.74
CA LEU A 169 15.79 -8.14 -7.17
C LEU A 169 16.75 -7.23 -7.95
N ILE A 170 17.01 -6.04 -7.41
CA ILE A 170 17.88 -5.03 -8.02
C ILE A 170 19.13 -4.79 -7.17
N LYS A 171 19.44 -5.70 -6.23
CA LYS A 171 20.58 -5.59 -5.30
C LYS A 171 21.88 -5.19 -6.00
N PRO A 172 22.28 -5.78 -7.14
CA PRO A 172 23.55 -5.42 -7.79
C PRO A 172 23.62 -3.96 -8.28
N TYR A 173 22.49 -3.26 -8.39
CA TYR A 173 22.43 -1.88 -8.89
C TYR A 173 22.31 -0.82 -7.85
N ILE A 174 21.78 -1.15 -6.67
CA ILE A 174 21.61 -0.17 -5.60
C ILE A 174 22.90 0.62 -5.31
N PRO A 175 24.12 0.01 -5.34
CA PRO A 175 25.36 0.77 -5.19
C PRO A 175 25.59 1.84 -6.28
N GLY A 176 25.16 1.59 -7.52
CA GLY A 176 25.34 2.47 -8.67
C GLY A 176 24.17 3.41 -8.99
N MET A 177 22.99 3.16 -8.40
CA MET A 177 21.78 3.96 -8.65
C MET A 177 21.97 5.42 -8.27
N THR A 178 21.31 6.33 -8.98
CA THR A 178 21.28 7.75 -8.58
C THR A 178 20.53 7.93 -7.26
N ARG A 179 20.63 9.13 -6.66
CA ARG A 179 19.82 9.51 -5.50
C ARG A 179 18.32 9.46 -5.82
N SER A 180 17.93 9.93 -7.00
CA SER A 180 16.54 9.92 -7.48
C SER A 180 16.04 8.49 -7.70
N GLU A 181 16.85 7.62 -8.31
CA GLU A 181 16.49 6.21 -8.51
C GLU A 181 16.27 5.47 -7.18
N VAL A 182 17.17 5.65 -6.21
CA VAL A 182 16.97 5.11 -4.85
C VAL A 182 15.69 5.66 -4.24
N PHE A 183 15.43 6.96 -4.39
CA PHE A 183 14.23 7.58 -3.85
C PHE A 183 12.93 7.04 -4.49
N ILE A 184 12.94 6.76 -5.79
CA ILE A 184 11.81 6.11 -6.48
C ILE A 184 11.56 4.70 -5.91
N VAL A 185 12.61 3.90 -5.72
CA VAL A 185 12.49 2.55 -5.14
C VAL A 185 11.91 2.61 -3.73
N MET A 186 12.42 3.51 -2.89
CA MET A 186 11.93 3.71 -1.54
C MET A 186 10.47 4.17 -1.52
N THR A 187 10.12 5.15 -2.37
CA THR A 187 8.75 5.68 -2.47
C THR A 187 7.78 4.63 -2.97
N ALA A 188 8.16 3.84 -3.97
CA ALA A 188 7.33 2.76 -4.51
C ALA A 188 7.02 1.71 -3.45
N GLY A 189 8.02 1.29 -2.66
CA GLY A 189 7.79 0.36 -1.55
C GLY A 189 6.83 0.90 -0.48
N PHE A 190 6.82 2.21 -0.25
CA PHE A 190 5.89 2.85 0.71
C PHE A 190 4.49 3.10 0.13
N ALA A 191 4.40 3.23 -1.19
CA ALA A 191 3.15 3.51 -1.87
C ALA A 191 2.33 2.24 -2.13
N THR A 192 2.96 1.07 -2.17
CA THR A 192 2.30 -0.21 -2.44
C THR A 192 2.22 -1.10 -1.20
N ILE A 193 1.51 -2.22 -1.34
CA ILE A 193 1.46 -3.29 -0.35
C ILE A 193 1.94 -4.60 -0.98
N ALA A 194 2.49 -5.49 -0.16
CA ALA A 194 2.85 -6.83 -0.59
C ALA A 194 1.60 -7.69 -0.81
N GLY A 195 1.64 -8.58 -1.79
CA GLY A 195 0.59 -9.58 -2.00
C GLY A 195 0.36 -10.45 -0.74
N SER A 196 1.42 -10.68 0.06
CA SER A 196 1.37 -11.47 1.29
C SER A 196 0.47 -10.91 2.38
N VAL A 197 0.39 -9.58 2.51
CA VAL A 197 -0.50 -8.92 3.47
C VAL A 197 -1.81 -8.46 2.84
N MET A 198 -1.85 -8.28 1.51
CA MET A 198 -3.07 -7.91 0.78
C MET A 198 -4.22 -8.89 1.06
N VAL A 199 -3.94 -10.20 1.04
CA VAL A 199 -4.95 -11.24 1.31
C VAL A 199 -5.56 -11.09 2.70
N ILE A 200 -4.78 -10.62 3.69
CA ILE A 200 -5.29 -10.39 5.05
C ILE A 200 -6.24 -9.18 5.07
N TYR A 201 -5.87 -8.08 4.39
CA TYR A 201 -6.74 -6.91 4.32
C TYR A 201 -8.04 -7.20 3.57
N VAL A 202 -8.00 -8.07 2.56
CA VAL A 202 -9.22 -8.60 1.91
C VAL A 202 -10.13 -9.24 2.95
N THR A 203 -9.62 -10.10 3.82
CA THR A 203 -10.39 -10.74 4.90
C THR A 203 -11.06 -9.72 5.82
N PHE A 204 -10.36 -8.64 6.17
CA PHE A 204 -10.93 -7.59 7.02
C PHE A 204 -12.03 -6.80 6.31
N LEU A 205 -11.88 -6.53 5.01
CA LEU A 205 -12.81 -5.70 4.27
C LEU A 205 -14.00 -6.46 3.70
N SER A 206 -13.93 -7.77 3.54
CA SER A 206 -15.03 -8.60 3.00
C SER A 206 -16.41 -8.37 3.65
N PRO A 207 -16.54 -8.14 4.97
CA PRO A 207 -17.84 -7.88 5.59
C PRO A 207 -18.43 -6.51 5.27
N VAL A 208 -17.60 -5.54 4.84
CA VAL A 208 -17.95 -4.11 4.78
C VAL A 208 -17.76 -3.47 3.41
N MET A 209 -17.17 -4.20 2.45
CA MET A 209 -16.84 -3.73 1.11
C MET A 209 -17.07 -4.84 0.10
N ALA A 210 -17.71 -4.52 -1.02
CA ALA A 210 -17.82 -5.43 -2.15
C ALA A 210 -16.51 -5.49 -2.96
N ASN A 211 -16.09 -6.72 -3.30
CA ASN A 211 -14.91 -7.01 -4.12
C ASN A 211 -13.58 -6.36 -3.60
N PRO A 212 -13.22 -6.53 -2.31
CA PRO A 212 -12.06 -5.87 -1.71
C PRO A 212 -10.73 -6.31 -2.32
N LEU A 213 -10.63 -7.55 -2.82
CA LEU A 213 -9.43 -8.03 -3.53
C LEU A 213 -9.15 -7.19 -4.77
N SER A 214 -10.17 -7.01 -5.62
CA SER A 214 -10.08 -6.18 -6.82
C SER A 214 -9.69 -4.76 -6.44
N GLN A 215 -10.33 -4.21 -5.40
CA GLN A 215 -10.05 -2.85 -4.91
C GLN A 215 -8.56 -2.67 -4.54
N LEU A 216 -8.02 -3.56 -3.70
CA LEU A 216 -6.64 -3.46 -3.19
C LEU A 216 -5.60 -3.79 -4.26
N LEU A 217 -5.89 -4.72 -5.17
CA LEU A 217 -5.01 -5.02 -6.30
C LEU A 217 -4.90 -3.81 -7.23
N ILE A 218 -6.03 -3.19 -7.56
CA ILE A 218 -6.06 -1.99 -8.41
C ILE A 218 -5.38 -0.82 -7.71
N ALA A 219 -5.59 -0.66 -6.39
CA ALA A 219 -4.89 0.35 -5.59
C ALA A 219 -3.36 0.20 -5.68
N SER A 220 -2.83 -1.02 -5.55
CA SER A 220 -1.39 -1.31 -5.69
C SER A 220 -0.88 -1.00 -7.10
N LEU A 221 -1.63 -1.39 -8.14
CA LEU A 221 -1.30 -1.11 -9.54
C LEU A 221 -1.28 0.37 -9.87
N MET A 222 -2.21 1.15 -9.31
CA MET A 222 -2.26 2.61 -9.46
C MET A 222 -1.19 3.32 -8.62
N ALA A 223 -0.82 2.76 -7.48
CA ALA A 223 0.19 3.34 -6.62
C ALA A 223 1.60 3.32 -7.23
N ALA A 224 1.95 2.31 -8.04
CA ALA A 224 3.24 2.25 -8.73
C ALA A 224 3.53 3.48 -9.64
N PRO A 225 2.67 3.84 -10.61
CA PRO A 225 2.84 5.06 -11.40
C PRO A 225 2.76 6.34 -10.55
N ALA A 226 1.88 6.38 -9.54
CA ALA A 226 1.78 7.51 -8.61
C ALA A 226 3.09 7.74 -7.84
N ALA A 227 3.71 6.66 -7.35
CA ALA A 227 4.97 6.68 -6.62
C ALA A 227 6.08 7.28 -7.45
N VAL A 228 6.21 6.88 -8.73
CA VAL A 228 7.22 7.43 -9.65
C VAL A 228 7.01 8.93 -9.86
N ALA A 229 5.78 9.36 -10.11
CA ALA A 229 5.47 10.77 -10.35
C ALA A 229 5.72 11.65 -9.12
N VAL A 230 5.28 11.22 -7.94
CA VAL A 230 5.51 11.95 -6.68
C VAL A 230 7.00 11.93 -6.33
N ALA A 231 7.68 10.80 -6.50
CA ALA A 231 9.11 10.68 -6.21
C ALA A 231 9.93 11.66 -7.06
N LEU A 232 9.72 11.66 -8.38
CA LEU A 232 10.43 12.56 -9.30
C LEU A 232 10.04 14.03 -9.12
N THR A 233 8.86 14.32 -8.56
CA THR A 233 8.50 15.69 -8.20
C THR A 233 9.32 16.18 -7.01
N ILE A 234 9.53 15.33 -6.00
CA ILE A 234 10.24 15.69 -4.76
C ILE A 234 11.77 15.61 -4.93
N VAL A 235 12.27 14.58 -5.61
CA VAL A 235 13.70 14.41 -5.92
C VAL A 235 13.82 14.17 -7.43
N PRO A 236 13.90 15.24 -8.24
CA PRO A 236 14.04 15.12 -9.68
C PRO A 236 15.36 14.45 -10.08
N GLU A 237 15.33 13.70 -11.18
CA GLU A 237 16.52 13.05 -11.74
C GLU A 237 17.44 14.06 -12.42
N THR A 238 18.75 13.93 -12.19
CA THR A 238 19.78 14.84 -12.71
C THR A 238 20.77 14.15 -13.65
N LYS A 239 20.75 12.81 -13.75
CA LYS A 239 21.61 12.06 -14.66
C LYS A 239 20.87 11.48 -15.88
N ASP A 240 21.60 11.40 -16.99
CA ASP A 240 21.08 10.88 -18.26
C ASP A 240 20.76 9.38 -18.21
N ARG A 241 19.80 8.96 -19.05
CA ARG A 241 19.24 7.62 -19.07
C ARG A 241 20.25 6.52 -19.43
N ALA A 242 21.29 6.85 -20.20
CA ALA A 242 22.28 5.90 -20.71
C ALA A 242 23.30 5.43 -19.64
N GLU A 243 23.42 6.14 -18.51
CA GLU A 243 24.29 5.76 -17.40
C GLU A 243 23.58 4.88 -16.35
N ARG A 244 22.34 4.45 -16.63
CA ARG A 244 21.49 3.72 -15.67
C ARG A 244 21.67 2.21 -15.79
N SER A 245 21.62 1.55 -14.64
CA SER A 245 21.95 0.15 -14.44
C SER A 245 20.98 -0.84 -15.13
N HIS A 246 21.54 -1.91 -15.72
CA HIS A 246 20.81 -2.93 -16.52
C HIS A 246 20.68 -4.28 -15.80
N GLU A 247 19.44 -4.71 -15.47
CA GLU A 247 18.92 -5.99 -14.88
C GLU A 247 19.89 -7.18 -14.70
N PRO A 248 20.01 -7.82 -13.51
CA PRO A 248 20.61 -9.14 -13.41
C PRO A 248 19.49 -10.15 -13.15
N ASP A 249 19.83 -11.42 -13.22
CA ASP A 249 18.90 -12.47 -12.84
C ASP A 249 19.08 -12.78 -11.36
N PHE A 250 18.08 -12.42 -10.56
CA PHE A 250 17.86 -13.01 -9.26
C PHE A 250 17.11 -14.33 -9.44
N GLU A 251 17.77 -15.45 -9.14
CA GLU A 251 17.21 -16.80 -9.23
C GLU A 251 17.41 -17.57 -7.93
N TYR A 252 16.35 -18.25 -7.47
CA TYR A 252 16.46 -19.29 -6.45
C TYR A 252 17.08 -20.54 -7.07
N HIS A 253 17.86 -21.30 -6.31
CA HIS A 253 18.56 -22.48 -6.82
C HIS A 253 17.62 -23.65 -7.12
N SER A 254 16.50 -23.76 -6.40
CA SER A 254 15.49 -24.81 -6.59
C SER A 254 14.12 -24.38 -6.05
N VAL A 255 13.08 -25.14 -6.37
CA VAL A 255 11.73 -24.95 -5.80
C VAL A 255 11.77 -25.06 -4.27
N MET A 256 12.55 -26.00 -3.73
CA MET A 256 12.65 -26.19 -2.28
C MET A 256 13.40 -25.05 -1.60
N ASP A 257 14.43 -24.52 -2.26
CA ASP A 257 15.15 -23.32 -1.82
C ASP A 257 14.21 -22.08 -1.82
N ALA A 258 13.44 -21.89 -2.88
CA ALA A 258 12.43 -20.84 -2.97
C ALA A 258 11.37 -20.96 -1.86
N PHE A 259 10.85 -22.18 -1.64
CA PHE A 259 9.88 -22.45 -0.58
C PHE A 259 10.45 -22.16 0.81
N ALA A 260 11.62 -22.72 1.14
CA ALA A 260 12.24 -22.58 2.45
C ALA A 260 12.63 -21.12 2.74
N THR A 261 13.20 -20.43 1.75
CA THR A 261 13.57 -19.01 1.86
C THR A 261 12.32 -18.14 2.01
N GLY A 262 11.32 -18.32 1.14
CA GLY A 262 10.07 -17.56 1.19
C GLY A 262 9.29 -17.77 2.49
N ALA A 263 9.22 -19.00 3.00
CA ALA A 263 8.59 -19.29 4.31
C ALA A 263 9.39 -18.65 5.46
N GLY A 264 10.72 -18.73 5.43
CA GLY A 264 11.60 -18.12 6.43
C GLY A 264 11.48 -16.60 6.46
N ASP A 265 11.41 -15.97 5.30
CA ASP A 265 11.20 -14.52 5.18
C ASP A 265 9.80 -14.12 5.62
N GLY A 266 8.76 -14.88 5.25
CA GLY A 266 7.41 -14.72 5.76
C GLY A 266 7.33 -14.76 7.29
N MET A 267 8.05 -15.67 7.95
CA MET A 267 8.11 -15.76 9.41
C MET A 267 8.75 -14.51 10.05
N LYS A 268 9.82 -13.97 9.45
CA LYS A 268 10.41 -12.70 9.90
C LYS A 268 9.40 -11.56 9.77
N ILE A 269 8.64 -11.51 8.69
CA ILE A 269 7.58 -10.51 8.49
C ILE A 269 6.51 -10.65 9.59
N VAL A 270 6.04 -11.86 9.88
CA VAL A 270 5.07 -12.13 10.96
C VAL A 270 5.56 -11.63 12.32
N LEU A 271 6.80 -11.96 12.69
CA LEU A 271 7.39 -11.51 13.95
C LEU A 271 7.51 -9.99 13.99
N ASN A 272 7.97 -9.37 12.91
CA ASN A 272 8.06 -7.91 12.81
C ASN A 272 6.70 -7.23 12.95
N ILE A 273 5.65 -7.74 12.29
CA ILE A 273 4.28 -7.23 12.41
C ILE A 273 3.82 -7.32 13.86
N ALA A 274 3.97 -8.48 14.50
CA ALA A 274 3.53 -8.68 15.88
C ALA A 274 4.26 -7.76 16.86
N THR A 275 5.60 -7.70 16.78
CA THR A 275 6.42 -6.84 17.65
C THR A 275 6.05 -5.36 17.46
N MET A 276 5.93 -4.91 16.21
CA MET A 276 5.57 -3.54 15.89
C MET A 276 4.17 -3.18 16.40
N LEU A 277 3.17 -4.05 16.20
CA LEU A 277 1.80 -3.79 16.67
C LEU A 277 1.71 -3.73 18.19
N ILE A 278 2.39 -4.63 18.92
CA ILE A 278 2.43 -4.61 20.38
C ILE A 278 3.00 -3.27 20.87
N ALA A 279 4.17 -2.88 20.35
CA ALA A 279 4.82 -1.64 20.75
C ALA A 279 3.98 -0.40 20.38
N ALA A 280 3.46 -0.35 19.16
CA ALA A 280 2.73 0.79 18.64
C ALA A 280 1.39 0.99 19.35
N LEU A 281 0.62 -0.08 19.60
CA LEU A 281 -0.65 0.00 20.33
C LEU A 281 -0.46 0.35 21.81
N ALA A 282 0.60 -0.16 22.46
CA ALA A 282 0.93 0.20 23.83
C ALA A 282 1.29 1.69 23.95
N LEU A 283 2.12 2.20 23.03
CA LEU A 283 2.47 3.62 22.97
C LEU A 283 1.26 4.50 22.65
N LEU A 284 0.42 4.09 21.70
CA LEU A 284 -0.82 4.79 21.38
C LEU A 284 -1.72 4.90 22.62
N TYR A 285 -1.89 3.81 23.37
CA TYR A 285 -2.68 3.81 24.60
C TYR A 285 -2.14 4.81 25.63
N LEU A 286 -0.81 4.83 25.84
CA LEU A 286 -0.17 5.78 26.75
C LEU A 286 -0.36 7.23 26.29
N VAL A 287 -0.15 7.51 25.00
CA VAL A 287 -0.35 8.85 24.43
C VAL A 287 -1.81 9.29 24.57
N ASN A 288 -2.77 8.42 24.26
CA ASN A 288 -4.19 8.71 24.40
C ASN A 288 -4.59 8.92 25.86
N THR A 289 -3.99 8.18 26.80
CA THR A 289 -4.22 8.40 28.23
C THR A 289 -3.74 9.78 28.66
N ILE A 290 -2.59 10.22 28.16
CA ILE A 290 -2.03 11.55 28.45
C ILE A 290 -2.90 12.65 27.82
N LEU A 291 -3.28 12.50 26.55
CA LEU A 291 -4.11 13.47 25.83
C LEU A 291 -5.53 13.56 26.41
N GLY A 292 -6.11 12.43 26.78
CA GLY A 292 -7.45 12.34 27.38
C GLY A 292 -7.54 12.90 28.79
N ALA A 293 -6.41 13.20 29.45
CA ALA A 293 -6.40 13.93 30.71
C ALA A 293 -6.67 15.43 30.54
N ALA A 294 -6.57 15.96 29.31
CA ALA A 294 -6.96 17.32 28.99
C ALA A 294 -8.49 17.47 28.94
N PRO A 295 -9.03 18.70 29.08
CA PRO A 295 -10.48 18.94 28.94
C PRO A 295 -11.01 18.48 27.58
N ASP A 296 -12.25 18.01 27.57
CA ASP A 296 -12.92 17.58 26.34
C ASP A 296 -12.93 18.69 25.29
N VAL A 297 -12.61 18.31 24.06
CA VAL A 297 -12.62 19.20 22.89
C VAL A 297 -13.73 18.72 21.97
N MET A 298 -14.68 19.61 21.67
CA MET A 298 -15.88 19.28 20.86
C MET A 298 -16.70 18.11 21.45
N GLY A 299 -16.80 18.04 22.79
CA GLY A 299 -17.66 17.08 23.49
C GLY A 299 -17.07 15.69 23.72
N GLU A 300 -15.79 15.46 23.38
CA GLU A 300 -15.10 14.19 23.61
C GLU A 300 -13.63 14.40 24.02
N ALA A 301 -13.06 13.40 24.68
CA ALA A 301 -11.66 13.38 25.08
C ALA A 301 -10.71 13.46 23.87
N LEU A 302 -9.56 14.10 24.05
CA LEU A 302 -8.57 14.22 23.00
C LEU A 302 -7.82 12.89 22.83
N SER A 303 -7.65 12.46 21.58
CA SER A 303 -6.83 11.29 21.23
C SER A 303 -5.89 11.64 20.07
N LEU A 304 -4.82 10.87 19.93
CA LEU A 304 -3.88 11.04 18.82
C LEU A 304 -4.60 10.86 17.47
N GLN A 305 -5.52 9.90 17.39
CA GLN A 305 -6.36 9.68 16.21
C GLN A 305 -7.20 10.90 15.85
N ARG A 306 -7.82 11.58 16.83
CA ARG A 306 -8.61 12.81 16.58
C ARG A 306 -7.73 13.95 16.08
N ILE A 307 -6.56 14.15 16.70
CA ILE A 307 -5.60 15.19 16.28
C ILE A 307 -5.16 14.94 14.82
N LEU A 308 -4.74 13.71 14.51
CA LEU A 308 -4.34 13.36 13.16
C LEU A 308 -5.53 13.42 12.19
N GLY A 309 -6.73 13.11 12.66
CA GLY A 309 -7.98 13.31 11.95
C GLY A 309 -8.16 14.72 11.45
N TRP A 310 -7.93 15.72 12.30
CA TRP A 310 -7.99 17.13 11.91
C TRP A 310 -6.85 17.55 10.99
N ILE A 311 -5.65 16.99 11.17
CA ILE A 311 -4.49 17.28 10.32
C ILE A 311 -4.71 16.74 8.89
N PHE A 312 -5.24 15.54 8.75
CA PHE A 312 -5.47 14.89 7.45
C PHE A 312 -6.83 15.21 6.83
N ALA A 313 -7.81 15.71 7.60
CA ALA A 313 -9.15 16.04 7.08
C ALA A 313 -9.14 16.95 5.84
N PRO A 314 -8.33 18.04 5.77
CA PRO A 314 -8.26 18.87 4.57
C PRO A 314 -7.79 18.08 3.35
N LEU A 315 -6.80 17.19 3.52
CA LEU A 315 -6.31 16.34 2.43
C LEU A 315 -7.40 15.34 2.00
N MET A 316 -8.05 14.68 2.95
CA MET A 316 -9.11 13.71 2.67
C MET A 316 -10.30 14.35 1.98
N TYR A 317 -10.69 15.54 2.42
CA TYR A 317 -11.68 16.36 1.74
C TYR A 317 -11.26 16.63 0.30
N MET A 318 -10.04 17.13 0.08
CA MET A 318 -9.55 17.45 -1.26
C MET A 318 -9.49 16.25 -2.21
N ILE A 319 -9.24 15.04 -1.74
CA ILE A 319 -9.25 13.83 -2.60
C ILE A 319 -10.66 13.26 -2.85
N GLY A 320 -11.70 13.97 -2.41
CA GLY A 320 -13.09 13.70 -2.77
C GLY A 320 -13.96 13.14 -1.64
N VAL A 321 -13.46 13.02 -0.40
CA VAL A 321 -14.29 12.61 0.75
C VAL A 321 -15.21 13.77 1.18
N PRO A 322 -16.52 13.55 1.41
CA PRO A 322 -17.42 14.56 1.97
C PRO A 322 -16.92 15.13 3.30
N TRP A 323 -17.23 16.39 3.63
CA TRP A 323 -16.65 17.07 4.80
C TRP A 323 -17.04 16.43 6.13
N ASP A 324 -18.27 15.94 6.23
CA ASP A 324 -18.83 15.19 7.35
C ASP A 324 -18.08 13.88 7.62
N GLU A 325 -17.57 13.22 6.57
CA GLU A 325 -16.78 11.99 6.69
C GLU A 325 -15.26 12.24 6.75
N ALA A 326 -14.81 13.46 6.40
CA ALA A 326 -13.39 13.79 6.21
C ALA A 326 -12.56 13.66 7.49
N ALA A 327 -13.13 13.96 8.65
CA ALA A 327 -12.43 13.81 9.93
C ALA A 327 -12.18 12.33 10.28
N LYS A 328 -13.18 11.46 10.06
CA LYS A 328 -13.03 10.01 10.26
C LYS A 328 -12.04 9.42 9.24
N ALA A 329 -12.15 9.81 7.98
CA ALA A 329 -11.20 9.43 6.94
C ALA A 329 -9.77 9.89 7.25
N GLY A 330 -9.62 11.13 7.75
CA GLY A 330 -8.34 11.67 8.19
C GLY A 330 -7.76 10.91 9.38
N SER A 331 -8.61 10.44 10.30
CA SER A 331 -8.19 9.65 11.46
C SER A 331 -7.57 8.33 11.01
N LEU A 332 -8.16 7.66 10.01
CA LEU A 332 -7.63 6.42 9.44
C LEU A 332 -6.28 6.63 8.73
N MET A 333 -6.11 7.75 8.03
CA MET A 333 -4.80 8.15 7.49
C MET A 333 -3.78 8.41 8.60
N GLY A 334 -4.21 9.06 9.69
CA GLY A 334 -3.39 9.27 10.87
C GLY A 334 -2.91 7.97 11.51
N VAL A 335 -3.84 7.05 11.75
CA VAL A 335 -3.57 5.71 12.29
C VAL A 335 -2.58 4.97 11.38
N LYS A 336 -2.79 5.01 10.06
CA LYS A 336 -1.85 4.45 9.09
C LYS A 336 -0.45 5.04 9.27
N THR A 337 -0.31 6.37 9.26
CA THR A 337 0.99 7.04 9.30
C THR A 337 1.75 6.81 10.61
N VAL A 338 1.05 6.84 11.75
CA VAL A 338 1.69 6.69 13.06
C VAL A 338 1.92 5.24 13.44
N LEU A 339 0.92 4.39 13.21
CA LEU A 339 0.99 2.96 13.50
C LEU A 339 1.33 2.24 12.20
N THR A 340 0.32 1.66 11.55
CA THR A 340 0.46 0.91 10.31
C THR A 340 -0.85 0.92 9.54
N GLU A 341 -0.77 0.69 8.24
CA GLU A 341 -1.92 0.39 7.39
C GLU A 341 -2.69 -0.84 7.89
N PHE A 342 -2.02 -1.78 8.56
CA PHE A 342 -2.65 -2.94 9.17
C PHE A 342 -3.71 -2.55 10.20
N VAL A 343 -3.36 -1.67 11.16
CA VAL A 343 -4.33 -1.15 12.15
C VAL A 343 -5.40 -0.32 11.45
N ALA A 344 -5.02 0.51 10.48
CA ALA A 344 -5.98 1.32 9.74
C ALA A 344 -7.02 0.50 8.97
N PHE A 345 -6.65 -0.67 8.43
CA PHE A 345 -7.61 -1.59 7.77
C PHE A 345 -8.54 -2.29 8.76
N ILE A 346 -8.06 -2.66 9.95
CA ILE A 346 -8.93 -3.15 11.03
C ILE A 346 -9.94 -2.05 11.41
N ASP A 347 -9.44 -0.84 11.68
CA ASP A 347 -10.31 0.28 12.07
C ASP A 347 -11.32 0.61 10.97
N LEU A 348 -10.90 0.59 9.69
CA LEU A 348 -11.80 0.77 8.55
C LEU A 348 -12.87 -0.33 8.47
N SER A 349 -12.50 -1.57 8.77
CA SER A 349 -13.46 -2.70 8.81
C SER A 349 -14.46 -2.61 9.96
N ALA A 350 -14.13 -1.89 11.03
CA ALA A 350 -14.98 -1.69 12.18
C ALA A 350 -15.91 -0.47 12.05
N VAL A 351 -15.74 0.38 11.02
CA VAL A 351 -16.63 1.53 10.80
C VAL A 351 -18.00 1.01 10.33
N PRO A 352 -19.11 1.34 11.03
CA PRO A 352 -20.45 0.97 10.60
C PRO A 352 -20.76 1.47 9.19
N VAL A 353 -21.60 0.74 8.43
CA VAL A 353 -21.96 1.10 7.05
C VAL A 353 -22.72 2.42 7.00
N GLU A 354 -23.44 2.74 8.08
CA GLU A 354 -24.22 3.97 8.25
C GLU A 354 -23.36 5.21 8.52
N GLU A 355 -22.13 5.03 9.03
CA GLU A 355 -21.22 6.12 9.40
C GLU A 355 -20.26 6.53 8.26
N MET A 356 -20.16 5.74 7.19
CA MET A 356 -19.26 6.01 6.08
C MET A 356 -19.80 5.41 4.79
N SER A 357 -20.05 6.28 3.81
CA SER A 357 -20.49 5.87 2.47
C SER A 357 -19.52 4.88 1.80
N ASP A 358 -20.05 3.98 0.96
CA ASP A 358 -19.23 3.03 0.18
C ASP A 358 -18.18 3.74 -0.68
N ARG A 359 -18.55 4.90 -1.25
CA ARG A 359 -17.64 5.75 -2.01
C ARG A 359 -16.45 6.19 -1.17
N THR A 360 -16.68 6.74 0.02
CA THR A 360 -15.59 7.16 0.91
C THR A 360 -14.78 5.97 1.40
N ARG A 361 -15.42 4.85 1.73
CA ARG A 361 -14.73 3.63 2.14
C ARG A 361 -13.74 3.15 1.07
N ARG A 362 -14.10 3.24 -0.20
CA ARG A 362 -13.21 2.94 -1.34
C ARG A 362 -12.07 3.95 -1.51
N ILE A 363 -12.35 5.26 -1.37
CA ILE A 363 -11.33 6.32 -1.42
C ILE A 363 -10.32 6.12 -0.30
N VAL A 364 -10.80 5.91 0.93
CA VAL A 364 -9.98 5.67 2.11
C VAL A 364 -9.17 4.39 1.95
N ALA A 365 -9.77 3.29 1.51
CA ALA A 365 -9.04 2.04 1.27
C ALA A 365 -7.86 2.23 0.31
N ASN A 366 -8.01 3.02 -0.77
CA ASN A 366 -6.88 3.35 -1.65
C ASN A 366 -5.85 4.25 -0.96
N ALA A 367 -6.30 5.26 -0.21
CA ALA A 367 -5.41 6.19 0.48
C ALA A 367 -4.58 5.51 1.58
N ILE A 368 -5.14 4.51 2.27
CA ILE A 368 -4.43 3.76 3.31
C ILE A 368 -3.65 2.55 2.77
N CYS A 369 -3.92 2.10 1.53
CA CYS A 369 -3.26 0.95 0.90
C CYS A 369 -1.81 1.24 0.51
N GLY A 370 -0.91 1.31 1.49
CA GLY A 370 0.54 1.36 1.29
C GLY A 370 1.29 1.41 2.61
N PHE A 371 2.56 0.96 2.61
CA PHE A 371 3.39 0.85 3.81
C PHE A 371 3.94 2.17 4.37
N ALA A 372 3.42 3.33 3.97
CA ALA A 372 3.89 4.63 4.42
C ALA A 372 3.54 4.91 5.90
N ASN A 373 4.41 4.49 6.80
CA ASN A 373 4.32 4.70 8.26
C ASN A 373 5.72 4.81 8.91
N PHE A 374 5.79 5.27 10.16
CA PHE A 374 7.09 5.44 10.85
C PHE A 374 7.83 4.12 11.10
N GLY A 375 7.13 3.03 11.40
CA GLY A 375 7.75 1.71 11.60
C GLY A 375 8.44 1.19 10.34
N SER A 376 7.79 1.35 9.20
CA SER A 376 8.29 1.00 7.87
C SER A 376 9.58 1.73 7.50
N ILE A 377 9.84 2.93 8.02
CA ILE A 377 11.12 3.63 7.79
C ILE A 377 12.29 2.80 8.33
N GLY A 378 12.17 2.30 9.57
CA GLY A 378 13.19 1.47 10.19
C GLY A 378 13.41 0.17 9.42
N ILE A 379 12.33 -0.49 9.02
CA ILE A 379 12.35 -1.74 8.26
C ILE A 379 13.02 -1.53 6.88
N LEU A 380 12.62 -0.49 6.14
CA LEU A 380 13.19 -0.21 4.81
C LEU A 380 14.67 0.10 4.87
N ILE A 381 15.07 1.00 5.78
CA ILE A 381 16.45 1.44 5.89
C ILE A 381 17.31 0.28 6.38
N GLY A 382 16.83 -0.52 7.33
CA GLY A 382 17.49 -1.75 7.76
C GLY A 382 17.70 -2.71 6.60
N GLY A 383 16.65 -3.01 5.84
CA GLY A 383 16.71 -3.91 4.67
C GLY A 383 17.66 -3.41 3.58
N LEU A 384 17.56 -2.14 3.19
CA LEU A 384 18.43 -1.55 2.18
C LEU A 384 19.90 -1.46 2.65
N THR A 385 20.14 -1.22 3.95
CA THR A 385 21.50 -1.18 4.52
C THR A 385 22.16 -2.56 4.52
N ILE A 386 21.40 -3.65 4.68
CA ILE A 386 21.93 -5.02 4.52
C ILE A 386 22.34 -5.26 3.06
N ILE A 387 21.62 -4.67 2.11
CA ILE A 387 21.86 -4.86 0.67
C ILE A 387 23.05 -4.03 0.17
N ALA A 388 23.12 -2.75 0.56
CA ALA A 388 24.12 -1.77 0.13
C ALA A 388 24.56 -0.91 1.33
N PRO A 389 25.40 -1.44 2.23
CA PRO A 389 25.78 -0.77 3.48
C PRO A 389 26.49 0.58 3.25
N GLU A 390 27.25 0.72 2.16
CA GLU A 390 27.92 1.95 1.75
C GLU A 390 26.97 3.10 1.38
N ARG A 391 25.69 2.78 1.10
CA ARG A 391 24.65 3.74 0.72
C ARG A 391 23.77 4.17 1.90
N ARG A 392 24.06 3.72 3.12
CA ARG A 392 23.24 3.96 4.33
C ARG A 392 22.90 5.42 4.56
N GLU A 393 23.86 6.33 4.39
CA GLU A 393 23.64 7.77 4.56
C GLU A 393 22.61 8.33 3.56
N VAL A 394 22.64 7.82 2.32
CA VAL A 394 21.66 8.20 1.29
C VAL A 394 20.26 7.76 1.73
N PHE A 395 20.09 6.52 2.19
CA PHE A 395 18.80 6.01 2.67
C PHE A 395 18.26 6.83 3.84
N LEU A 396 19.10 7.13 4.83
CA LEU A 396 18.74 7.95 6.00
C LEU A 396 18.32 9.37 5.58
N SER A 397 19.05 10.00 4.65
CA SER A 397 18.73 11.35 4.18
C SER A 397 17.41 11.46 3.41
N LEU A 398 16.90 10.33 2.91
CA LEU A 398 15.64 10.24 2.15
C LEU A 398 14.45 9.78 3.00
N ALA A 399 14.69 9.29 4.22
CA ALA A 399 13.71 8.63 5.09
C ALA A 399 12.37 9.38 5.24
N TRP A 400 12.41 10.65 5.66
CA TRP A 400 11.20 11.44 5.87
C TRP A 400 10.49 11.78 4.55
N LYS A 401 11.26 11.99 3.47
CA LYS A 401 10.73 12.25 2.14
C LYS A 401 9.98 11.03 1.62
N THR A 402 10.48 9.83 1.93
CA THR A 402 9.85 8.56 1.53
C THR A 402 8.51 8.36 2.24
N LEU A 403 8.42 8.70 3.53
CA LEU A 403 7.16 8.68 4.27
C LEU A 403 6.12 9.60 3.63
N LEU A 404 6.51 10.85 3.36
CA LEU A 404 5.64 11.83 2.73
C LEU A 404 5.26 11.43 1.31
N SER A 405 6.21 11.01 0.49
CA SER A 405 5.99 10.66 -0.91
C SER A 405 5.09 9.44 -1.07
N GLY A 406 5.28 8.39 -0.26
CA GLY A 406 4.40 7.21 -0.25
C GLY A 406 2.97 7.53 0.19
N THR A 407 2.83 8.41 1.19
CA THR A 407 1.51 8.91 1.64
C THR A 407 0.81 9.69 0.53
N LEU A 408 1.51 10.63 -0.11
CA LEU A 408 0.96 11.41 -1.23
C LEU A 408 0.63 10.54 -2.45
N ALA A 409 1.45 9.52 -2.75
CA ALA A 409 1.20 8.59 -3.84
C ALA A 409 -0.09 7.78 -3.63
N THR A 410 -0.29 7.21 -2.44
CA THR A 410 -1.54 6.50 -2.09
C THR A 410 -2.75 7.43 -2.05
N CYS A 411 -2.61 8.65 -1.54
CA CYS A 411 -3.65 9.68 -1.63
C CYS A 411 -3.99 10.06 -3.09
N THR A 412 -3.02 10.00 -4.00
CA THR A 412 -3.28 10.22 -5.44
C THR A 412 -4.16 9.11 -6.00
N SER A 413 -3.87 7.83 -5.68
CA SER A 413 -4.75 6.72 -6.04
C SER A 413 -6.17 6.91 -5.47
N GLY A 414 -6.27 7.33 -4.20
CA GLY A 414 -7.55 7.68 -3.57
C GLY A 414 -8.29 8.82 -4.28
N ALA A 415 -7.58 9.86 -4.71
CA ALA A 415 -8.14 10.97 -5.47
C ALA A 415 -8.63 10.53 -6.86
N ILE A 416 -7.95 9.59 -7.52
CA ILE A 416 -8.41 9.03 -8.80
C ILE A 416 -9.70 8.23 -8.61
N VAL A 417 -9.81 7.47 -7.52
CA VAL A 417 -11.07 6.80 -7.16
C VAL A 417 -12.18 7.82 -6.86
N GLY A 418 -11.85 8.89 -6.13
CA GLY A 418 -12.80 9.98 -5.83
C GLY A 418 -13.22 10.79 -7.06
N LEU A 419 -12.34 10.87 -8.07
CA LEU A 419 -12.61 11.51 -9.36
C LEU A 419 -13.63 10.72 -10.18
N LEU A 420 -13.61 9.40 -10.09
CA LEU A 420 -14.48 8.53 -10.87
C LEU A 420 -15.89 8.42 -10.25
N PRO A 421 -16.92 8.23 -11.07
CA PRO A 421 -18.30 8.15 -10.61
C PRO A 421 -18.54 6.88 -9.79
N ALA A 422 -19.37 6.98 -8.75
CA ALA A 422 -19.66 5.86 -7.84
C ALA A 422 -20.25 4.63 -8.56
N SER A 423 -21.04 4.85 -9.62
CA SER A 423 -21.62 3.79 -10.45
C SER A 423 -20.59 2.93 -11.18
N LEU A 424 -19.34 3.39 -11.33
CA LEU A 424 -18.25 2.56 -11.85
C LEU A 424 -17.85 1.44 -10.89
N PHE A 425 -18.10 1.64 -9.59
CA PHE A 425 -17.72 0.73 -8.51
C PHE A 425 -18.89 -0.08 -7.95
N ALA A 426 -20.13 0.32 -8.28
CA ALA A 426 -21.35 -0.35 -7.89
C ALA A 426 -21.65 -1.52 -8.85
N SER A 427 -21.02 -2.66 -8.61
CA SER A 427 -21.34 -3.93 -9.29
C SER A 427 -20.82 -5.13 -8.53
#